data_AF-A0A381JR95-F1
#
_entry.id   AF-A0A381JR95-F1
#
_cell.length_a   1.000
_cell.length_b   1.000
_cell.length_c   1.000
_cell.angle_alpha   90.00
_cell.angle_beta   90.00
_cell.angle_gamma   90.00
#
_symmetry.space_group_name_H-M   'P 1'
#
loop_
_entity.id
_entity.type
_entity.pdbx_description
1 polymer ?
#
loop_
_entity_poly.entity_id
_entity_poly.type
_entity_poly.pdbx_seq_one_letter_code
_entity_poly.pdbx_strand_id
1 'polypeptide(L)'
;MTTLNREEFTSAISEWKAISEKYQELKQLISTSNIFEFGIEQIQWLIERNKYNEFCVEVGVYKGAMILILCPIDEKGFKIEEDVYPFSSLAKCDGDIRLLETKEYTIVKHAVLSNDLRKIDDSADTYFPIANVPLLEQDKVVAAIESWRNDGMDWFYNECEKYEQTKLRNIFERFYVPNQDFNQTGKYLDKLICSFGLKYSAIFQQTLVTLIFISYYKGDKLGNGVGTSMEMISNTYDWSRPCPPICRL
;
A
#
# COMPACT_ATOMS: atom_id res chain seq x y z
N MET A 1 -11.45 -9.79 14.36
CA MET A 1 -10.47 -8.68 14.26
C MET A 1 -9.36 -8.75 15.32
N THR A 2 -8.07 -8.67 14.94
CA THR A 2 -6.92 -8.47 15.87
C THR A 2 -6.73 -6.98 16.16
N THR A 3 -6.57 -6.62 17.44
CA THR A 3 -6.48 -5.21 17.89
C THR A 3 -5.48 -5.04 19.03
N LEU A 4 -4.92 -3.83 19.15
CA LEU A 4 -4.19 -3.35 20.32
C LEU A 4 -5.06 -2.36 21.08
N ASN A 5 -5.00 -2.38 22.41
CA ASN A 5 -5.48 -1.23 23.18
C ASN A 5 -4.46 -0.07 23.11
N ARG A 6 -4.81 1.09 23.69
CA ARG A 6 -3.97 2.30 23.67
C ARG A 6 -2.59 2.14 24.32
N GLU A 7 -2.48 1.39 25.40
CA GLU A 7 -1.21 1.13 26.08
C GLU A 7 -0.33 0.21 25.23
N GLU A 8 -0.91 -0.86 24.70
CA GLU A 8 -0.24 -1.80 23.80
C GLU A 8 0.21 -1.11 22.50
N PHE A 9 -0.61 -0.23 21.94
CA PHE A 9 -0.27 0.60 20.78
C PHE A 9 0.96 1.46 21.05
N THR A 10 0.95 2.18 22.17
CA THR A 10 2.05 3.07 22.56
C THR A 10 3.33 2.29 22.84
N SER A 11 3.20 1.13 23.50
CA SER A 11 4.31 0.22 23.76
C SER A 11 4.89 -0.31 22.46
N ALA A 12 4.04 -0.73 21.51
CA ALA A 12 4.49 -1.32 20.25
C ALA A 12 5.27 -0.34 19.37
N ILE A 13 4.81 0.92 19.29
CA ILE A 13 5.52 1.98 18.57
C ILE A 13 6.85 2.30 19.26
N SER A 14 6.87 2.37 20.59
CA SER A 14 8.09 2.65 21.35
C SER A 14 9.12 1.52 21.19
N GLU A 15 8.67 0.27 21.16
CA GLU A 15 9.51 -0.88 20.91
C GLU A 15 10.13 -0.82 19.51
N TRP A 16 9.32 -0.54 18.46
CA TRP A 16 9.85 -0.32 17.11
C TRP A 16 10.95 0.74 17.08
N LYS A 17 10.70 1.91 17.68
CA LYS A 17 11.68 3.00 17.75
C LYS A 17 12.98 2.65 18.48
N ALA A 18 12.93 1.70 19.40
CA ALA A 18 14.09 1.25 20.17
C ALA A 18 14.95 0.24 19.41
N ILE A 19 14.34 -0.51 18.48
CA ILE A 19 15.01 -1.58 17.74
C ILE A 19 15.33 -1.19 16.29
N SER A 20 14.63 -0.19 15.73
CA SER A 20 14.68 0.18 14.31
C SER A 20 16.05 0.66 13.86
N GLU A 21 16.99 0.87 14.76
CA GLU A 21 18.35 1.35 14.49
C GLU A 21 19.41 0.27 14.75
N LYS A 22 18.98 -0.93 15.11
CA LYS A 22 19.86 -2.03 15.50
C LYS A 22 19.70 -3.16 14.50
N TYR A 23 20.63 -3.20 13.54
CA TYR A 23 20.57 -4.17 12.45
C TYR A 23 20.43 -5.63 12.93
N GLN A 24 21.12 -6.01 14.01
CA GLN A 24 21.03 -7.38 14.54
C GLN A 24 19.64 -7.74 15.06
N GLU A 25 18.91 -6.79 15.63
CA GLU A 25 17.53 -7.01 16.10
C GLU A 25 16.58 -7.05 14.90
N LEU A 26 16.74 -6.14 13.94
CA LEU A 26 15.96 -6.11 12.69
C LEU A 26 16.08 -7.41 11.90
N LYS A 27 17.28 -7.96 11.78
CA LYS A 27 17.54 -9.22 11.07
C LYS A 27 16.82 -10.42 11.67
N GLN A 28 16.55 -10.40 12.98
CA GLN A 28 15.79 -11.46 13.64
C GLN A 28 14.27 -11.25 13.51
N LEU A 29 13.84 -9.99 13.45
CA LEU A 29 12.44 -9.62 13.41
C LEU A 29 11.83 -9.70 12.01
N ILE A 30 12.59 -9.31 10.99
CA ILE A 30 12.08 -9.08 9.63
C ILE A 30 12.55 -10.19 8.70
N SER A 31 11.58 -10.84 8.06
CA SER A 31 11.82 -11.65 6.87
C SER A 31 11.28 -10.91 5.65
N THR A 32 12.14 -10.60 4.68
CA THR A 32 11.76 -9.82 3.49
C THR A 32 10.80 -10.54 2.55
N SER A 33 10.55 -11.84 2.76
CA SER A 33 9.55 -12.63 2.04
C SER A 33 8.17 -12.68 2.72
N ASN A 34 8.04 -12.09 3.91
CA ASN A 34 6.79 -12.08 4.65
C ASN A 34 5.90 -10.90 4.24
N ILE A 35 4.61 -11.03 4.50
CA ILE A 35 3.57 -10.06 4.19
C ILE A 35 2.74 -9.72 5.43
N PHE A 36 1.90 -8.70 5.30
CA PHE A 36 0.82 -8.39 6.23
C PHE A 36 -0.52 -8.71 5.57
N GLU A 37 -1.50 -9.15 6.34
CA GLU A 37 -2.83 -9.46 5.88
C GLU A 37 -3.87 -8.73 6.74
N PHE A 38 -4.66 -7.87 6.10
CA PHE A 38 -5.77 -7.18 6.73
C PHE A 38 -7.09 -7.79 6.27
N GLY A 39 -7.88 -8.25 7.23
CA GLY A 39 -9.22 -8.77 6.97
C GLY A 39 -10.25 -7.67 6.73
N ILE A 40 -11.38 -8.02 6.10
CA ILE A 40 -12.46 -7.08 5.78
C ILE A 40 -12.95 -6.25 6.98
N GLU A 41 -13.03 -6.84 8.18
CA GLU A 41 -13.44 -6.12 9.39
C GLU A 41 -12.51 -4.96 9.72
N GLN A 42 -11.19 -5.15 9.57
CA GLN A 42 -10.18 -4.13 9.86
C GLN A 42 -10.23 -3.00 8.83
N ILE A 43 -10.46 -3.37 7.58
CA ILE A 43 -10.58 -2.47 6.44
C ILE A 43 -11.83 -1.59 6.60
N GLN A 44 -12.97 -2.20 6.91
CA GLN A 44 -14.22 -1.47 7.17
C GLN A 44 -14.10 -0.55 8.38
N TRP A 45 -13.49 -1.04 9.47
CA TRP A 45 -13.25 -0.23 10.66
C TRP A 45 -12.49 1.06 10.32
N LEU A 46 -11.47 0.97 9.46
CA LEU A 46 -10.66 2.11 9.03
C LEU A 46 -11.45 3.07 8.14
N ILE A 47 -12.17 2.55 7.14
CA ILE A 47 -12.96 3.36 6.19
C ILE A 47 -14.06 4.14 6.89
N GLU A 48 -14.75 3.53 7.86
CA GLU A 48 -15.83 4.18 8.60
C GLU A 48 -15.34 5.35 9.48
N ARG A 49 -14.09 5.30 9.93
CA ARG A 49 -13.52 6.26 10.88
C ARG A 49 -12.66 7.32 10.22
N ASN A 50 -12.00 6.98 9.11
CA ASN A 50 -11.11 7.90 8.44
C ASN A 50 -11.90 8.99 7.69
N LYS A 51 -11.57 10.25 7.97
CA LYS A 51 -12.26 11.43 7.39
C LYS A 51 -11.37 12.27 6.49
N TYR A 52 -10.16 11.79 6.20
CA TYR A 52 -9.20 12.49 5.37
C TYR A 52 -9.04 11.82 4.00
N ASN A 53 -8.19 12.36 3.12
CA ASN A 53 -7.89 11.72 1.82
C ASN A 53 -6.86 10.59 1.94
N GLU A 54 -6.20 10.48 3.09
CA GLU A 54 -5.19 9.48 3.43
C GLU A 54 -5.51 8.89 4.81
N PHE A 55 -5.05 7.69 5.10
CA PHE A 55 -4.95 7.13 6.44
C PHE A 55 -3.48 6.91 6.82
N CYS A 56 -3.23 6.71 8.11
CA CYS A 56 -1.89 6.45 8.61
C CYS A 56 -1.74 4.95 8.91
N VAL A 57 -0.59 4.39 8.55
CA VAL A 57 -0.16 3.05 8.98
C VAL A 57 1.09 3.22 9.82
N GLU A 58 1.04 2.85 11.09
CA GLU A 58 2.21 2.87 11.96
C GLU A 58 2.87 1.51 12.05
N VAL A 59 4.19 1.54 12.23
CA VAL A 59 5.00 0.35 12.42
C VAL A 59 5.25 0.16 13.91
N GLY A 60 5.01 -1.06 14.38
CA GLY A 60 5.22 -1.44 15.76
C GLY A 60 5.91 -2.81 15.87
N VAL A 61 6.28 -3.14 17.10
CA VAL A 61 6.66 -4.50 17.49
C VAL A 61 5.70 -4.94 18.58
N TYR A 62 5.09 -6.12 18.43
CA TYR A 62 4.20 -6.67 19.43
C TYR A 62 4.40 -8.18 19.52
N LYS A 63 4.63 -8.67 20.74
CA LYS A 63 4.89 -10.10 21.01
C LYS A 63 6.00 -10.69 20.14
N GLY A 64 7.07 -9.92 19.89
CA GLY A 64 8.23 -10.34 19.11
C GLY A 64 8.01 -10.41 17.60
N ALA A 65 6.93 -9.82 17.08
CA ALA A 65 6.67 -9.70 15.66
C ALA A 65 6.54 -8.24 15.24
N MET A 66 7.05 -7.91 14.06
CA MET A 66 6.78 -6.63 13.41
C MET A 66 5.29 -6.58 13.04
N ILE A 67 4.64 -5.44 13.31
CA ILE A 67 3.23 -5.22 13.00
C ILE A 67 3.03 -3.92 12.23
N LEU A 68 2.00 -3.91 11.38
CA LEU A 68 1.43 -2.69 10.82
C LEU A 68 0.09 -2.40 11.49
N ILE A 69 -0.08 -1.17 11.96
CA ILE A 69 -1.23 -0.72 12.74
C ILE A 69 -2.01 0.32 11.93
N LEU A 70 -3.31 0.13 11.77
CA LEU A 70 -4.18 1.05 11.04
C LEU A 70 -4.63 2.20 11.94
N CYS A 71 -4.35 3.44 11.52
CA CYS A 71 -4.65 4.66 12.24
C CYS A 71 -5.50 5.60 11.36
N PRO A 72 -6.78 5.85 11.72
CA PRO A 72 -7.62 6.78 10.99
C PRO A 72 -7.18 8.23 11.27
N ILE A 73 -7.48 9.11 10.32
CA ILE A 73 -7.13 10.53 10.32
C ILE A 73 -8.43 11.36 10.27
N ASP A 74 -8.45 12.45 11.03
CA ASP A 74 -9.56 13.40 11.06
C ASP A 74 -9.56 14.34 9.84
N GLU A 75 -10.60 15.16 9.71
CA GLU A 75 -10.75 16.11 8.62
C GLU A 75 -9.61 17.16 8.55
N LYS A 76 -8.82 17.31 9.62
CA LYS A 76 -7.72 18.27 9.73
C LYS A 76 -6.36 17.62 9.46
N GLY A 77 -6.30 16.33 9.16
CA GLY A 77 -5.05 15.62 8.93
C GLY A 77 -4.38 15.09 10.20
N PHE A 78 -5.05 15.11 11.36
CA PHE A 78 -4.53 14.54 12.61
C PHE A 78 -5.03 13.12 12.84
N LYS A 79 -4.18 12.27 13.41
CA LYS A 79 -4.59 10.92 13.83
C LYS A 79 -5.72 11.00 14.85
N ILE A 80 -6.75 10.20 14.65
CA ILE A 80 -7.85 10.05 15.61
C ILE A 80 -7.37 9.13 16.74
N GLU A 81 -7.60 9.56 17.97
CA GLU A 81 -7.38 8.71 19.14
C GLU A 81 -8.54 7.72 19.27
N GLU A 82 -8.21 6.44 19.35
CA GLU A 82 -9.17 5.34 19.45
C GLU A 82 -8.81 4.49 20.66
N ASP A 83 -9.81 3.80 21.23
CA ASP A 83 -9.57 2.87 22.33
C ASP A 83 -8.88 1.58 21.87
N VAL A 84 -9.12 1.22 20.60
CA VAL A 84 -8.60 0.01 19.96
C VAL A 84 -8.07 0.31 18.56
N TYR A 85 -6.94 -0.31 18.23
CA TYR A 85 -6.25 -0.13 16.95
C TYR A 85 -6.08 -1.48 16.24
N PRO A 86 -6.69 -1.69 15.07
CA PRO A 86 -6.47 -2.90 14.29
C PRO A 86 -5.03 -3.01 13.79
N PHE A 87 -4.48 -4.22 13.82
CA PHE A 87 -3.13 -4.48 13.33
C PHE A 87 -3.01 -5.82 12.60
N SER A 88 -1.98 -5.93 11.76
CA SER A 88 -1.52 -7.19 11.17
C SER A 88 -0.06 -7.44 11.54
N SER A 89 0.29 -8.69 11.83
CA SER A 89 1.68 -9.12 12.01
C SER A 89 2.33 -9.50 10.68
N LEU A 90 3.65 -9.31 10.61
CA LEU A 90 4.47 -9.75 9.49
C LEU A 90 4.59 -11.27 9.54
N ALA A 91 3.96 -11.97 8.60
CA ALA A 91 3.86 -13.42 8.58
C ALA A 91 4.14 -13.98 7.18
N LYS A 92 4.41 -15.30 7.11
CA LYS A 92 4.55 -15.98 5.82
C LYS A 92 3.22 -15.91 5.07
N CYS A 93 3.31 -15.77 3.75
CA CYS A 93 2.12 -15.85 2.89
C CYS A 93 1.67 -17.32 2.78
N ASP A 94 0.37 -17.58 3.00
CA ASP A 94 -0.23 -18.91 2.94
C ASP A 94 -0.55 -19.36 1.49
N GLY A 95 0.41 -19.18 0.59
CA GLY A 95 0.30 -19.58 -0.82
C GLY A 95 0.88 -18.55 -1.80
N ASP A 96 0.73 -18.84 -3.09
CA ASP A 96 1.21 -17.95 -4.16
C ASP A 96 0.29 -16.73 -4.33
N ILE A 97 0.89 -15.55 -4.43
CA ILE A 97 0.20 -14.32 -4.80
C ILE A 97 0.12 -14.27 -6.34
N ARG A 98 -1.09 -14.24 -6.89
CA ARG A 98 -1.33 -14.22 -8.34
C ARG A 98 -1.90 -12.88 -8.78
N LEU A 99 -1.08 -12.09 -9.46
CA LEU A 99 -1.43 -10.74 -9.89
C LEU A 99 -2.06 -10.75 -11.29
N LEU A 100 -3.21 -10.10 -11.44
CA LEU A 100 -3.93 -9.95 -12.72
C LEU A 100 -4.19 -8.46 -13.00
N GLU A 101 -3.70 -7.97 -14.14
CA GLU A 101 -4.01 -6.64 -14.68
C GLU A 101 -5.08 -6.78 -15.78
N THR A 102 -6.27 -6.20 -15.58
CA THR A 102 -7.34 -6.16 -16.60
C THR A 102 -7.45 -4.74 -17.16
N LYS A 103 -7.22 -4.57 -18.47
CA LYS A 103 -7.40 -3.29 -19.16
C LYS A 103 -8.75 -3.28 -19.89
N GLU A 104 -9.71 -2.48 -19.42
CA GLU A 104 -10.95 -2.21 -20.16
C GLU A 104 -10.77 -1.00 -21.08
N TYR A 105 -10.94 -1.19 -22.39
CA TYR A 105 -10.90 -0.11 -23.38
C TYR A 105 -12.32 0.25 -23.81
N THR A 106 -12.79 1.46 -23.48
CA THR A 106 -14.06 1.98 -24.01
C THR A 106 -13.83 2.65 -25.37
N ILE A 107 -14.19 1.98 -26.47
CA ILE A 107 -14.15 2.57 -27.82
C ILE A 107 -15.47 3.33 -28.07
N VAL A 108 -15.45 4.66 -27.98
CA VAL A 108 -16.59 5.50 -28.37
C VAL A 108 -16.44 5.88 -29.85
N LYS A 109 -17.29 5.30 -30.72
CA LYS A 109 -17.39 5.70 -32.14
C LYS A 109 -18.59 6.62 -32.31
N HIS A 110 -18.35 7.88 -32.64
CA HIS A 110 -19.38 8.78 -33.13
C HIS A 110 -19.40 8.75 -34.66
N ALA A 111 -20.58 8.60 -35.24
CA ALA A 111 -20.81 8.83 -36.66
C ALA A 111 -21.76 10.01 -36.83
N VAL A 112 -21.36 11.02 -37.60
CA VAL A 112 -22.22 12.16 -37.95
C VAL A 112 -22.67 11.97 -39.40
N LEU A 113 -23.99 11.92 -39.59
CA LEU A 113 -24.63 11.85 -40.92
C LEU A 113 -25.11 13.24 -41.32
N SER A 114 -24.99 13.57 -42.61
CA SER A 114 -25.53 14.81 -43.17
C SER A 114 -27.06 14.87 -43.12
N ASN A 115 -27.60 16.06 -43.40
CA ASN A 115 -29.04 16.25 -43.59
C ASN A 115 -29.61 15.50 -44.81
N ASP A 116 -28.77 14.95 -45.70
CA ASP A 116 -29.15 14.04 -46.80
C ASP A 116 -28.68 12.58 -46.58
N LEU A 117 -28.40 12.21 -45.32
CA LEU A 117 -28.00 10.85 -44.87
C LEU A 117 -26.71 10.30 -45.50
N ARG A 118 -25.83 11.17 -45.98
CA ARG A 118 -24.49 10.81 -46.46
C ARG A 118 -23.46 10.97 -45.34
N LYS A 119 -22.48 10.05 -45.29
CA LYS A 119 -21.37 10.09 -44.33
C LYS A 119 -20.49 11.31 -44.67
N ILE A 120 -20.36 12.29 -43.77
CA ILE A 120 -19.66 13.55 -44.07
C ILE A 120 -18.15 13.45 -43.91
N ASP A 121 -17.60 12.71 -42.94
CA ASP A 121 -16.15 12.48 -42.85
C ASP A 121 -15.75 11.39 -41.85
N ASP A 122 -14.57 10.78 -42.04
CA ASP A 122 -13.83 9.99 -41.04
C ASP A 122 -12.81 10.91 -40.36
N SER A 123 -13.26 11.93 -39.64
CA SER A 123 -12.39 12.55 -38.62
C SER A 123 -12.39 11.62 -37.42
N ALA A 124 -11.54 10.60 -37.46
CA ALA A 124 -11.11 9.91 -36.26
C ALA A 124 -10.30 10.92 -35.43
N ASP A 125 -11.00 11.82 -34.74
CA ASP A 125 -10.50 12.34 -33.48
C ASP A 125 -10.52 11.13 -32.54
N THR A 126 -9.47 10.33 -32.65
CA THR A 126 -9.07 9.35 -31.64
C THR A 126 -8.88 10.16 -30.36
N TYR A 127 -9.96 10.38 -29.63
CA TYR A 127 -9.87 10.66 -28.21
C TYR A 127 -9.33 9.39 -27.60
N PHE A 128 -8.00 9.28 -27.58
CA PHE A 128 -7.35 8.38 -26.63
C PHE A 128 -7.94 8.75 -25.28
N PRO A 129 -8.58 7.81 -24.57
CA PRO A 129 -9.05 8.09 -23.22
C PRO A 129 -7.85 8.61 -22.46
N ILE A 130 -7.98 9.83 -21.95
CA ILE A 130 -6.94 10.49 -21.18
C ILE A 130 -6.58 9.52 -20.06
N ALA A 131 -5.41 8.91 -20.18
CA ALA A 131 -4.82 8.02 -19.19
C ALA A 131 -4.44 8.87 -17.96
N ASN A 132 -5.46 9.33 -17.22
CA ASN A 132 -5.32 10.23 -16.07
C ASN A 132 -5.52 9.51 -14.73
N VAL A 133 -5.54 8.18 -14.72
CA VAL A 133 -5.17 7.43 -13.52
C VAL A 133 -3.90 6.70 -13.89
N PRO A 134 -2.77 7.06 -13.32
CA PRO A 134 -1.56 6.46 -13.80
C PRO A 134 -1.40 5.19 -12.94
N LEU A 135 -1.81 4.08 -13.56
CA LEU A 135 -1.64 2.76 -13.01
C LEU A 135 -0.15 2.44 -13.11
N LEU A 136 0.50 2.12 -11.99
CA LEU A 136 1.86 1.61 -12.06
C LEU A 136 1.75 0.21 -12.65
N GLU A 137 2.32 0.00 -13.84
CA GLU A 137 2.28 -1.28 -14.56
C GLU A 137 2.63 -2.43 -13.61
N GLN A 138 1.89 -3.54 -13.68
CA GLN A 138 2.05 -4.70 -12.79
C GLN A 138 3.52 -5.12 -12.63
N ASP A 139 4.30 -5.05 -13.72
CA ASP A 139 5.73 -5.37 -13.74
C ASP A 139 6.56 -4.50 -12.78
N LYS A 140 6.21 -3.22 -12.63
CA LYS A 140 6.91 -2.32 -11.71
C LYS A 140 6.56 -2.62 -10.25
N VAL A 141 5.34 -3.07 -9.98
CA VAL A 141 4.94 -3.53 -8.63
C VAL A 141 5.70 -4.79 -8.27
N VAL A 142 5.73 -5.76 -9.18
CA VAL A 142 6.47 -7.02 -9.02
C VAL A 142 7.95 -6.71 -8.79
N ALA A 143 8.57 -5.86 -9.62
CA ALA A 143 9.97 -5.48 -9.46
C ALA A 143 10.26 -4.80 -8.11
N ALA A 144 9.35 -3.95 -7.61
CA ALA A 144 9.51 -3.30 -6.31
C ALA A 144 9.46 -4.30 -5.14
N ILE A 145 8.55 -5.29 -5.20
CA ILE A 145 8.44 -6.37 -4.21
C ILE A 145 9.67 -7.28 -4.28
N GLU A 146 10.11 -7.64 -5.50
CA GLU A 146 11.29 -8.48 -5.70
C GLU A 146 12.56 -7.80 -5.22
N SER A 147 12.73 -6.49 -5.50
CA SER A 147 13.86 -5.73 -4.95
C SER A 147 13.81 -5.65 -3.43
N TRP A 148 12.63 -5.47 -2.82
CA TRP A 148 12.53 -5.58 -1.36
C TRP A 148 12.95 -6.96 -0.84
N ARG A 149 12.49 -8.03 -1.49
CA ARG A 149 12.83 -9.40 -1.13
C ARG A 149 14.34 -9.62 -1.15
N ASN A 150 15.02 -9.13 -2.18
CA ASN A 150 16.45 -9.34 -2.41
C ASN A 150 17.32 -8.38 -1.59
N ASP A 151 16.97 -7.09 -1.56
CA ASP A 151 17.84 -6.01 -1.11
C ASP A 151 17.34 -5.36 0.19
N GLY A 152 16.17 -5.72 0.71
CA GLY A 152 15.57 -5.09 1.88
C GLY A 152 16.43 -5.18 3.15
N MET A 153 17.13 -6.30 3.34
CA MET A 153 18.07 -6.43 4.47
C MET A 153 19.34 -5.60 4.27
N ASP A 154 19.83 -5.47 3.05
CA ASP A 154 20.98 -4.62 2.74
C ASP A 154 20.60 -3.13 2.89
N TRP A 155 19.36 -2.79 2.56
CA TRP A 155 18.80 -1.46 2.83
C TRP A 155 18.81 -1.14 4.33
N PHE A 156 18.29 -2.04 5.17
CA PHE A 156 18.33 -1.85 6.63
C PHE A 156 19.75 -1.77 7.18
N TYR A 157 20.67 -2.61 6.67
CA TYR A 157 22.08 -2.56 7.07
C TYR A 157 22.67 -1.18 6.79
N ASN A 158 22.49 -0.67 5.56
CA ASN A 158 22.98 0.64 5.15
C ASN A 158 22.38 1.78 5.99
N GLU A 159 21.07 1.75 6.27
CA GLU A 159 20.45 2.79 7.10
C GLU A 159 20.88 2.73 8.57
N CYS A 160 21.11 1.53 9.12
CA CYS A 160 21.67 1.39 10.48
C CYS A 160 23.12 1.92 10.55
N GLU A 161 23.96 1.57 9.57
CA GLU A 161 25.34 2.08 9.47
C GLU A 161 25.38 3.62 9.35
N LYS A 162 24.53 4.18 8.48
CA LYS A 162 24.36 5.65 8.37
C LYS A 162 23.91 6.26 9.68
N TYR A 163 22.96 5.64 10.38
CA TYR A 163 22.52 6.11 11.69
C TYR A 163 23.67 6.09 12.71
N GLU A 164 24.49 5.04 12.75
CA GLU A 164 25.63 4.97 13.67
C GLU A 164 26.59 6.14 13.47
N GLN A 165 26.83 6.53 12.22
CA GLN A 165 27.74 7.62 11.82
C GLN A 165 27.14 9.02 12.00
N THR A 166 25.86 9.21 11.62
CA THR A 166 25.24 10.54 11.50
C THR A 166 24.23 10.85 12.61
N LYS A 167 23.76 9.83 13.33
CA LYS A 167 22.63 9.88 14.26
C LYS A 167 21.32 10.37 13.63
N LEU A 168 21.22 10.33 12.29
CA LEU A 168 20.00 10.65 11.56
C LEU A 168 19.13 9.40 11.38
N ARG A 169 17.92 9.44 11.92
CA ARG A 169 16.97 8.33 11.81
C ARG A 169 16.25 8.40 10.46
N ASN A 170 16.48 7.42 9.60
CA ASN A 170 15.86 7.35 8.27
C ASN A 170 14.91 6.16 8.12
N ILE A 171 14.95 5.22 9.06
CA ILE A 171 14.06 4.07 9.05
C ILE A 171 12.65 4.55 9.41
N PHE A 172 11.71 4.06 8.62
CA PHE A 172 10.31 4.48 8.65
C PHE A 172 9.65 4.16 9.99
N GLU A 173 8.84 5.10 10.50
CA GLU A 173 7.97 4.85 11.67
C GLU A 173 6.51 4.69 11.26
N ARG A 174 6.12 5.36 10.18
CA ARG A 174 4.76 5.39 9.67
C ARG A 174 4.73 5.69 8.19
N PHE A 175 3.61 5.34 7.59
CA PHE A 175 3.27 5.59 6.20
C PHE A 175 1.93 6.32 6.16
N TYR A 176 1.78 7.20 5.17
CA TYR A 176 0.48 7.77 4.81
C TYR A 176 0.02 7.06 3.54
N VAL A 177 -1.24 6.64 3.50
CA VAL A 177 -1.78 5.81 2.42
C VAL A 177 -3.09 6.44 1.95
N PRO A 178 -3.26 6.76 0.67
CA PRO A 178 -4.50 7.36 0.17
C PRO A 178 -5.72 6.44 0.34
N ASN A 179 -6.85 7.05 0.68
CA ASN A 179 -8.14 6.36 0.77
C ASN A 179 -8.72 5.92 -0.56
N GLN A 180 -8.29 6.53 -1.67
CA GLN A 180 -8.81 6.21 -3.01
C GLN A 180 -8.61 4.73 -3.37
N ASP A 181 -7.62 4.08 -2.77
CA ASP A 181 -7.27 2.68 -2.98
C ASP A 181 -8.17 1.72 -2.16
N PHE A 182 -8.79 2.24 -1.10
CA PHE A 182 -9.73 1.52 -0.24
C PHE A 182 -11.18 1.75 -0.67
N ASN A 183 -11.49 2.89 -1.29
CA ASN A 183 -12.86 3.26 -1.69
C ASN A 183 -13.44 2.41 -2.84
N GLN A 184 -12.62 1.58 -3.50
CA GLN A 184 -13.09 0.56 -4.42
C GLN A 184 -13.44 -0.78 -3.74
N THR A 185 -13.55 -0.80 -2.39
CA THR A 185 -14.17 -1.90 -1.64
C THR A 185 -15.63 -2.09 -2.09
N GLY A 186 -15.81 -2.73 -3.24
CA GLY A 186 -17.08 -3.28 -3.66
C GLY A 186 -17.53 -4.32 -2.63
N LYS A 187 -18.79 -4.72 -2.71
CA LYS A 187 -19.43 -5.71 -1.83
C LYS A 187 -18.73 -7.09 -1.76
N TYR A 188 -17.63 -7.26 -2.49
CA TYR A 188 -16.91 -8.52 -2.69
C TYR A 188 -15.46 -8.50 -2.19
N LEU A 189 -14.94 -7.40 -1.61
CA LEU A 189 -13.59 -7.44 -1.02
C LEU A 189 -13.55 -8.43 0.15
N ASP A 190 -12.57 -9.32 0.14
CA ASP A 190 -12.34 -10.32 1.20
C ASP A 190 -11.23 -9.86 2.16
N LYS A 191 -10.08 -9.51 1.59
CA LYS A 191 -8.89 -9.12 2.34
C LYS A 191 -7.95 -8.23 1.52
N LEU A 192 -7.04 -7.58 2.23
CA LEU A 192 -5.91 -6.85 1.65
C LEU A 192 -4.62 -7.52 2.10
N ILE A 193 -3.78 -7.86 1.13
CA ILE A 193 -2.39 -8.21 1.40
C ILE A 193 -1.54 -6.94 1.27
N CYS A 194 -0.62 -6.74 2.20
CA CYS A 194 0.33 -5.65 2.16
C CYS A 194 1.76 -6.21 2.20
N SER A 195 2.60 -5.74 1.28
CA SER A 195 4.03 -6.05 1.23
C SER A 195 4.83 -4.76 1.25
N PHE A 196 6.06 -4.85 1.73
CA PHE A 196 7.04 -3.81 1.44
C PHE A 196 7.52 -3.90 -0.01
N GLY A 197 7.97 -2.77 -0.53
CA GLY A 197 8.66 -2.62 -1.81
C GLY A 197 9.78 -1.60 -1.70
N LEU A 198 10.76 -1.68 -2.61
CA LEU A 198 11.80 -0.66 -2.77
C LEU A 198 11.52 0.22 -3.98
N LYS A 199 11.69 1.52 -3.81
CA LYS A 199 11.52 2.51 -4.88
C LYS A 199 12.59 3.58 -4.80
N TYR A 200 13.26 3.85 -5.90
CA TYR A 200 14.19 4.97 -5.97
C TYR A 200 13.45 6.31 -6.03
N SER A 201 13.77 7.22 -5.11
CA SER A 201 13.32 8.61 -5.18
C SER A 201 14.39 9.48 -5.83
N ALA A 202 14.08 10.05 -6.99
CA ALA A 202 14.95 11.00 -7.65
C ALA A 202 15.11 12.31 -6.86
N ILE A 203 14.09 12.70 -6.07
CA ILE A 203 14.09 13.92 -5.25
C ILE A 203 15.09 13.77 -4.10
N PHE A 204 15.01 12.65 -3.38
CA PHE A 204 15.89 12.39 -2.24
C PHE A 204 17.21 11.71 -2.63
N GLN A 205 17.36 11.34 -3.92
CA GLN A 205 18.48 10.59 -4.46
C GLN A 205 18.81 9.32 -3.67
N GLN A 206 17.77 8.62 -3.22
CA GLN A 206 17.91 7.42 -2.40
C GLN A 206 16.76 6.45 -2.63
N THR A 207 17.03 5.17 -2.38
CA THR A 207 16.00 4.12 -2.35
C THR A 207 15.20 4.24 -1.05
N LEU A 208 13.88 4.33 -1.19
CA LEU A 208 12.92 4.38 -0.09
C LEU A 208 12.12 3.08 -0.03
N VAL A 209 11.71 2.74 1.19
CA VAL A 209 10.75 1.66 1.42
C VAL A 209 9.34 2.21 1.23
N THR A 210 8.50 1.43 0.56
CA THR A 210 7.07 1.72 0.37
C THR A 210 6.22 0.54 0.78
N LEU A 211 4.95 0.81 1.11
CA LEU A 211 3.92 -0.22 1.23
C LEU A 211 3.22 -0.40 -0.12
N ILE A 212 2.94 -1.65 -0.46
CA ILE A 212 2.19 -2.06 -1.64
C ILE A 212 0.99 -2.86 -1.13
N PHE A 213 -0.22 -2.41 -1.46
CA PHE A 213 -1.47 -3.07 -1.09
C PHE A 213 -2.04 -3.84 -2.29
N ILE A 214 -2.52 -5.05 -2.06
CA ILE A 214 -3.07 -5.96 -3.05
C ILE A 214 -4.44 -6.42 -2.57
N SER A 215 -5.49 -6.05 -3.31
CA SER A 215 -6.89 -6.38 -3.01
C SER A 215 -7.25 -7.79 -3.47
N TYR A 216 -7.92 -8.53 -2.58
CA TYR A 216 -8.48 -9.85 -2.88
C TYR A 216 -10.00 -9.80 -2.83
N TYR A 217 -10.66 -10.23 -3.90
CA TYR A 217 -12.12 -10.26 -3.99
C TYR A 217 -12.66 -11.69 -3.98
N LYS A 218 -13.81 -11.90 -3.32
CA LYS A 218 -14.56 -13.17 -3.36
C LYS A 218 -15.15 -13.34 -4.76
N GLY A 219 -14.80 -14.45 -5.41
CA GLY A 219 -15.25 -14.74 -6.76
C GLY A 219 -16.73 -15.12 -6.81
N ASP A 220 -17.55 -14.27 -7.42
CA ASP A 220 -18.82 -14.72 -8.02
C ASP A 220 -19.32 -13.80 -9.17
N LYS A 221 -18.41 -13.31 -10.04
CA LYS A 221 -18.67 -12.91 -11.44
C LYS A 221 -17.45 -12.21 -12.07
N LEU A 222 -16.51 -13.00 -12.57
CA LEU A 222 -15.88 -12.73 -13.87
C LEU A 222 -15.95 -14.05 -14.61
N GLY A 223 -16.72 -14.07 -15.70
CA GLY A 223 -17.06 -15.28 -16.42
C GLY A 223 -15.82 -16.06 -16.86
N ASN A 224 -15.91 -17.38 -16.66
CA ASN A 224 -15.01 -18.44 -17.14
C ASN A 224 -13.77 -18.73 -16.27
N GLY A 225 -13.97 -19.64 -15.31
CA GLY A 225 -12.90 -20.49 -14.76
C GLY A 225 -12.71 -20.30 -13.26
N VAL A 226 -12.76 -21.41 -12.52
CA VAL A 226 -12.53 -21.52 -11.07
C VAL A 226 -11.28 -20.73 -10.65
N GLY A 227 -11.46 -19.62 -9.94
CA GLY A 227 -10.35 -18.85 -9.40
C GLY A 227 -10.81 -17.57 -8.70
N THR A 228 -10.28 -17.33 -7.50
CA THR A 228 -10.33 -16.04 -6.81
C THR A 228 -9.83 -14.95 -7.76
N SER A 229 -10.67 -13.96 -8.08
CA SER A 229 -10.24 -12.82 -8.89
C SER A 229 -9.50 -11.83 -8.00
N MET A 230 -8.19 -11.69 -8.20
CA MET A 230 -7.43 -10.55 -7.69
C MET A 230 -7.52 -9.44 -8.72
N GLU A 231 -8.20 -8.34 -8.41
CA GLU A 231 -7.97 -7.11 -9.16
C GLU A 231 -6.81 -6.40 -8.50
N MET A 232 -5.70 -6.29 -9.24
CA MET A 232 -4.62 -5.42 -8.85
C MET A 232 -5.10 -3.97 -9.08
N ILE A 233 -5.58 -3.32 -8.02
CA ILE A 233 -5.60 -1.86 -7.99
C ILE A 233 -4.16 -1.42 -7.70
N SER A 234 -3.31 -1.42 -8.73
CA SER A 234 -1.98 -0.80 -8.65
C SER A 234 -2.12 0.69 -8.95
N ASN A 235 -2.60 1.42 -7.97
CA ASN A 235 -2.29 2.83 -7.90
C ASN A 235 -1.01 2.98 -7.09
N THR A 236 0.10 2.48 -7.62
CA THR A 236 1.39 2.79 -7.03
C THR A 236 1.78 4.21 -7.47
N TYR A 237 1.02 5.17 -6.99
CA TYR A 237 1.44 6.55 -6.90
C TYR A 237 2.14 6.78 -5.58
N ASP A 238 3.07 7.69 -5.62
CA ASP A 238 4.12 7.95 -4.64
C ASP A 238 3.60 8.49 -3.29
N TRP A 239 3.10 7.67 -2.34
CA TRP A 239 2.51 8.27 -1.13
C TRP A 239 2.81 7.67 0.23
N SER A 240 3.48 6.51 0.29
CA SER A 240 4.28 6.22 1.46
C SER A 240 5.40 7.28 1.48
N ARG A 241 5.16 8.42 2.13
CA ARG A 241 6.24 9.20 2.74
C ARG A 241 6.57 8.42 4.00
N PRO A 242 7.54 7.48 3.99
CA PRO A 242 8.11 7.05 5.24
C PRO A 242 8.50 8.36 5.92
N CYS A 243 7.86 8.66 7.04
CA CYS A 243 8.12 9.91 7.71
C CYS A 243 9.28 9.67 8.66
N PRO A 244 10.53 10.02 8.29
CA PRO A 244 11.60 10.07 9.28
C PRO A 244 11.21 11.12 10.33
N PRO A 245 11.72 11.03 11.57
CA PRO A 245 11.35 11.90 12.69
C PRO A 245 11.59 13.42 12.48
N ILE A 246 12.02 13.85 11.29
CA ILE A 246 12.22 15.26 10.90
C ILE A 246 11.03 15.80 10.08
N CYS A 247 9.96 15.04 9.80
CA CYS A 247 8.81 15.63 9.11
C CYS A 247 8.24 16.80 9.92
N ARG A 248 8.25 17.98 9.33
CA ARG A 248 7.39 19.08 9.77
C ARG A 248 6.01 18.86 9.14
N LEU A 249 5.00 18.77 10.01
CA LEU A 249 3.58 18.88 9.65
C LEU A 249 3.33 20.22 8.94
#